data_AF-A0AAW0GGL3-F1
#
_entry.id   AF-A0AAW0GGL3-F1
#
_cell.length_a   1.000
_cell.length_b   1.000
_cell.length_c   1.000
_cell.angle_alpha   90.00
_cell.angle_beta   90.00
_cell.angle_gamma   90.00
#
_symmetry.space_group_name_H-M   'P 1'
#
loop_
_entity.id
_entity.type
_entity.pdbx_description
1 polymer ?
#
loop_
_entity_poly.entity_id
_entity_poly.type
_entity_poly.pdbx_seq_one_letter_code
_entity_poly.pdbx_strand_id
1 'polypeptide(L)'
;MFLPALSIQAHHWKKRRALAMGIVLTGSSFGGIIHPIMHNQLFHGKTGFPWGVRASAFLILGLLVIANCLMTTRLPPRQGPKPNFGAIFRDVPYMIASLAVFFVLWGLYFPYFYLQLFVDLHGLSRTLAFYTLAIMNAASVFGRTIPNLLADHFGKFNIFVPICFMTGVLIWAMFGIANTAGVIVFSILYGFASGAFVSLVPPTMATLAPDITQIGIYMGVGFFLTSFANLTGTPISGALLGDNTHATWFKPIIFSGVTILVGTVAMVICRAMVVKRRGTQFV
;
A
#
# COMPACT_ATOMS: atom_id res chain seq x y z
N MET A 1 -5.57 12.17 -8.71
CA MET A 1 -5.49 12.95 -7.45
C MET A 1 -4.46 12.42 -6.45
N PHE A 2 -4.19 11.11 -6.39
CA PHE A 2 -3.29 10.53 -5.38
C PHE A 2 -1.90 11.18 -5.29
N LEU A 3 -1.17 11.30 -6.42
CA LEU A 3 0.17 11.87 -6.44
C LEU A 3 0.24 13.35 -6.04
N PRO A 4 -0.59 14.25 -6.62
CA PRO A 4 -0.65 15.65 -6.20
C PRO A 4 -0.98 15.82 -4.71
N ALA A 5 -1.92 15.02 -4.18
CA ALA A 5 -2.29 15.09 -2.77
C ALA A 5 -1.08 14.79 -1.86
N LEU A 6 -0.32 13.74 -2.17
CA LEU A 6 0.86 13.38 -1.38
C LEU A 6 2.03 14.36 -1.57
N SER A 7 2.25 14.85 -2.79
CA SER A 7 3.34 15.80 -3.05
C SER A 7 3.11 17.13 -2.33
N ILE A 8 1.87 17.64 -2.31
CA ILE A 8 1.50 18.86 -1.57
C ILE A 8 1.80 18.68 -0.07
N GLN A 9 1.44 17.53 0.51
CA GLN A 9 1.76 17.25 1.93
C GLN A 9 3.27 17.18 2.16
N ALA A 10 4.03 16.59 1.23
CA ALA A 10 5.48 16.56 1.30
C ALA A 10 6.09 17.98 1.39
N HIS A 11 5.49 18.95 0.70
CA HIS A 11 5.97 20.33 0.68
C HIS A 11 5.60 21.14 1.93
N HIS A 12 4.47 20.83 2.57
CA HIS A 12 4.04 21.49 3.80
C HIS A 12 4.81 20.99 5.02
N TRP A 13 5.08 19.68 5.09
CA TRP A 13 5.66 19.05 6.28
C TRP A 13 7.09 18.55 6.01
N LYS A 14 8.07 19.11 6.75
CA LYS A 14 9.47 18.66 6.76
C LYS A 14 9.77 17.68 7.91
N LYS A 15 9.38 18.04 9.16
CA LYS A 15 9.72 17.30 10.38
C LYS A 15 8.81 16.10 10.67
N ARG A 16 7.53 16.18 10.31
CA ARG A 16 6.51 15.12 10.52
C ARG A 16 5.92 14.64 9.20
N ARG A 17 6.78 14.42 8.21
CA ARG A 17 6.35 14.16 6.82
C ARG A 17 5.69 12.79 6.70
N ALA A 18 6.27 11.75 7.32
CA ALA A 18 5.72 10.40 7.21
C ALA A 18 4.35 10.34 7.90
N LEU A 19 4.19 10.95 9.07
CA LEU A 19 2.90 11.03 9.76
C LEU A 19 1.84 11.76 8.92
N ALA A 20 2.16 12.93 8.34
CA ALA A 20 1.21 13.67 7.52
C ALA A 20 0.75 12.86 6.29
N MET A 21 1.69 12.21 5.59
CA MET A 21 1.38 11.32 4.47
C MET A 21 0.56 10.11 4.93
N GLY A 22 0.90 9.52 6.07
CA GLY A 22 0.18 8.40 6.68
C GLY A 22 -1.28 8.73 6.96
N ILE A 23 -1.56 9.90 7.56
CA ILE A 23 -2.93 10.38 7.82
C ILE A 23 -3.71 10.62 6.52
N VAL A 24 -3.09 11.15 5.47
CA VAL A 24 -3.79 11.26 4.18
C VAL A 24 -4.10 9.88 3.61
N LEU A 25 -3.19 8.92 3.80
CA LEU A 25 -3.36 7.56 3.27
C LEU A 25 -4.39 6.74 4.04
N THR A 26 -4.66 7.00 5.33
CA THR A 26 -5.76 6.33 6.06
C THR A 26 -7.11 6.57 5.40
N GLY A 27 -7.30 7.68 4.68
CA GLY A 27 -8.51 7.95 3.90
C GLY A 27 -8.86 6.83 2.90
N SER A 28 -7.86 6.17 2.30
CA SER A 28 -8.12 5.04 1.40
C SER A 28 -8.55 3.76 2.14
N SER A 29 -8.18 3.58 3.41
CA SER A 29 -8.70 2.49 4.25
C SER A 29 -10.18 2.70 4.56
N PHE A 30 -10.58 3.94 4.89
CA PHE A 30 -11.99 4.27 5.07
C PHE A 30 -12.79 4.07 3.78
N GLY A 31 -12.26 4.49 2.64
CA GLY A 31 -12.86 4.21 1.33
C GLY A 31 -13.02 2.71 1.06
N GLY A 32 -12.02 1.90 1.43
CA GLY A 32 -12.05 0.44 1.33
C GLY A 32 -13.08 -0.24 2.24
N ILE A 33 -13.60 0.44 3.27
CA ILE A 33 -14.70 -0.04 4.11
C ILE A 33 -16.05 0.44 3.56
N ILE A 34 -16.14 1.74 3.26
CA ILE A 34 -17.41 2.38 2.86
C ILE A 34 -17.88 1.87 1.50
N HIS A 35 -17.01 1.80 0.50
CA HIS A 35 -17.42 1.44 -0.87
C HIS A 35 -17.96 0.01 -1.00
N PRO A 36 -17.30 -1.04 -0.47
CA PRO A 36 -17.83 -2.40 -0.56
C PRO A 36 -19.19 -2.55 0.15
N ILE A 37 -19.36 -1.95 1.33
CA ILE A 37 -20.62 -1.99 2.08
C ILE A 37 -21.73 -1.25 1.32
N MET A 38 -21.44 -0.04 0.85
CA MET A 38 -22.37 0.78 0.07
C MET A 38 -22.79 0.07 -1.22
N HIS A 39 -21.85 -0.51 -1.97
CA HIS A 39 -22.15 -1.26 -3.18
C HIS A 39 -22.96 -2.53 -2.87
N ASN A 40 -22.61 -3.27 -1.82
CA ASN A 40 -23.34 -4.47 -1.44
C ASN A 40 -24.82 -4.16 -1.12
N GLN A 41 -25.07 -3.07 -0.37
CA GLN A 41 -26.41 -2.61 -0.01
C GLN A 41 -27.19 -2.05 -1.22
N LEU A 42 -26.54 -1.26 -2.08
CA LEU A 42 -27.22 -0.60 -3.21
C LEU A 42 -27.48 -1.55 -4.38
N PHE A 43 -26.59 -2.51 -4.63
CA PHE A 43 -26.73 -3.48 -5.72
C PHE A 43 -27.78 -4.54 -5.41
N HIS A 44 -27.82 -5.05 -4.18
CA HIS A 44 -28.83 -6.02 -3.74
C HIS A 44 -30.12 -5.38 -3.22
N GLY A 45 -30.11 -4.06 -3.02
CA GLY A 45 -31.29 -3.29 -2.62
C GLY A 45 -32.22 -2.96 -3.79
N LYS A 46 -33.31 -2.25 -3.49
CA LYS A 46 -34.36 -1.85 -4.46
C LYS A 46 -33.88 -0.93 -5.59
N THR A 47 -32.71 -0.32 -5.44
CA THR A 47 -32.15 0.71 -6.34
C THR A 47 -31.36 0.15 -7.51
N GLY A 48 -30.86 -1.09 -7.40
CA GLY A 48 -30.10 -1.78 -8.44
C GLY A 48 -28.73 -1.17 -8.76
N PHE A 49 -28.04 -1.81 -9.72
CA PHE A 49 -26.68 -1.44 -10.14
C PHE A 49 -26.51 0.03 -10.61
N PRO A 50 -27.41 0.61 -11.45
CA PRO A 50 -27.20 1.95 -11.99
C PRO A 50 -27.14 3.04 -10.91
N TRP A 51 -28.00 2.96 -9.90
CA TRP A 51 -28.01 3.93 -8.79
C TRP A 51 -26.85 3.71 -7.81
N GLY A 52 -26.40 2.47 -7.62
CA GLY A 52 -25.19 2.18 -6.84
C GLY A 52 -23.96 2.90 -7.39
N VAL A 53 -23.76 2.84 -8.72
CA VAL A 53 -22.64 3.53 -9.39
C VAL A 53 -22.77 5.06 -9.29
N ARG A 54 -23.98 5.60 -9.48
CA ARG A 54 -24.23 7.05 -9.36
C ARG A 54 -23.99 7.58 -7.95
N ALA A 55 -24.47 6.86 -6.92
CA ALA A 55 -24.24 7.23 -5.53
C ALA A 55 -22.74 7.31 -5.20
N SER A 56 -21.97 6.34 -5.69
CA SER A 56 -20.51 6.34 -5.57
C SER A 56 -19.87 7.55 -6.27
N ALA A 57 -20.33 7.88 -7.47
CA ALA A 57 -19.87 9.06 -8.21
C ALA A 57 -20.18 10.37 -7.47
N PHE A 58 -21.39 10.53 -6.91
CA PHE A 58 -21.75 11.73 -6.14
C PHE A 58 -20.92 11.89 -4.86
N LEU A 59 -20.67 10.78 -4.15
CA LEU A 59 -19.82 10.79 -2.96
C LEU A 59 -18.38 11.22 -3.31
N ILE A 60 -17.79 10.63 -4.36
CA ILE A 60 -16.44 10.98 -4.81
C ILE A 60 -16.40 12.44 -5.27
N LEU A 61 -17.42 12.92 -5.99
CA LEU A 61 -17.51 14.29 -6.47
C LEU A 61 -17.58 15.29 -5.30
N GLY A 62 -18.41 15.02 -4.29
CA GLY A 62 -18.50 15.87 -3.10
C GLY A 62 -17.17 15.97 -2.36
N LEU A 63 -16.50 14.84 -2.13
CA LEU A 63 -15.17 14.81 -1.51
C LEU A 63 -14.11 15.54 -2.36
N LEU A 64 -14.19 15.42 -3.69
CA LEU A 64 -13.28 16.09 -4.62
C LEU A 64 -13.45 17.60 -4.62
N VAL A 65 -14.69 18.10 -4.55
CA VAL A 65 -14.98 19.54 -4.43
C VAL A 65 -14.37 20.08 -3.15
N ILE A 66 -14.61 19.41 -2.02
CA ILE A 66 -14.02 19.79 -0.73
C ILE A 66 -12.48 19.78 -0.80
N ALA A 67 -11.89 18.76 -1.41
CA ALA A 67 -10.44 18.68 -1.56
C ALA A 67 -9.86 19.82 -2.40
N ASN A 68 -10.49 20.18 -3.53
CA ASN A 68 -10.05 21.30 -4.37
C ASN A 68 -10.17 22.65 -3.65
N CYS A 69 -11.20 22.85 -2.83
CA CYS A 69 -11.36 24.07 -2.04
C CYS A 69 -10.32 24.20 -0.91
N LEU A 70 -9.85 23.08 -0.34
CA LEU A 70 -8.92 23.07 0.78
C LEU A 70 -7.44 22.96 0.38
N MET A 71 -7.13 22.40 -0.79
CA MET A 71 -5.74 22.19 -1.22
C MET A 71 -5.09 23.50 -1.66
N THR A 72 -4.08 23.94 -0.91
CA THR A 72 -3.23 25.08 -1.26
C THR A 72 -1.83 24.62 -1.64
N THR A 73 -1.21 25.26 -2.65
CA THR A 73 0.20 25.02 -2.99
C THR A 73 1.11 25.97 -2.22
N ARG A 74 2.02 25.44 -1.40
CA ARG A 74 2.94 26.25 -0.59
C ARG A 74 4.14 26.79 -1.35
N LEU A 75 4.58 26.10 -2.40
CA LEU A 75 5.75 26.49 -3.19
C LEU A 75 5.31 27.12 -4.51
N PRO A 76 6.02 28.16 -5.00
CA PRO A 76 5.77 28.71 -6.31
C PRO A 76 5.99 27.64 -7.40
N PRO A 77 5.33 27.76 -8.56
CA PRO A 77 5.55 26.88 -9.70
C PRO A 77 7.05 26.76 -9.99
N ARG A 78 7.55 25.53 -10.24
CA ARG A 78 8.96 25.30 -10.52
C ARG A 78 9.39 26.13 -11.74
N GLN A 79 10.17 27.18 -11.48
CA GLN A 79 10.92 27.90 -12.51
C GLN A 79 12.32 27.29 -12.55
N GLY A 80 12.55 26.35 -13.47
CA GLY A 80 13.84 25.67 -13.59
C GLY A 80 13.86 24.61 -14.70
N PRO A 81 15.05 24.14 -15.11
CA PRO A 81 15.21 23.24 -16.24
C PRO A 81 14.43 21.93 -16.05
N LYS A 82 14.08 21.27 -17.16
CA LYS A 82 13.33 20.00 -17.16
C LYS A 82 14.02 18.95 -16.27
N PRO A 83 13.26 18.10 -15.57
CA PRO A 83 13.83 17.04 -14.75
C PRO A 83 14.75 16.14 -15.57
N ASN A 84 15.97 15.90 -15.07
CA ASN A 84 16.89 14.99 -15.75
C ASN A 84 16.54 13.54 -15.37
N PHE A 85 15.59 12.93 -16.10
CA PHE A 85 15.16 11.55 -15.86
C PHE A 85 16.33 10.56 -15.88
N GLY A 86 17.35 10.79 -16.71
CA GLY A 86 18.55 9.95 -16.77
C GLY A 86 19.33 9.90 -15.45
N ALA A 87 19.32 10.98 -14.65
CA ALA A 87 19.96 10.99 -13.34
C ALA A 87 19.20 10.13 -12.32
N ILE A 88 17.87 10.06 -12.43
CA ILE A 88 17.03 9.25 -11.55
C ILE A 88 17.29 7.76 -11.78
N PHE A 89 17.33 7.32 -13.04
CA PHE A 89 17.61 5.92 -13.37
C PHE A 89 19.05 5.49 -13.09
N ARG A 90 19.99 6.45 -13.03
CA ARG A 90 21.38 6.18 -12.63
C ARG A 90 21.57 6.10 -11.11
N ASP A 91 20.57 6.52 -10.32
CA ASP A 91 20.67 6.49 -8.88
C ASP A 91 20.40 5.07 -8.34
N VAL A 92 21.49 4.31 -8.14
CA VAL A 92 21.43 2.88 -7.78
C VAL A 92 20.59 2.60 -6.52
N PRO A 93 20.74 3.32 -5.39
CA PRO A 93 19.86 3.13 -4.22
C PRO A 93 18.38 3.32 -4.54
N TYR A 94 18.05 4.29 -5.39
CA TYR A 94 16.66 4.56 -5.78
C TYR A 94 16.08 3.48 -6.69
N MET A 95 16.88 2.97 -7.62
CA MET A 95 16.46 1.85 -8.47
C MET A 95 16.26 0.56 -7.67
N ILE A 96 17.14 0.26 -6.72
CA ILE A 96 16.99 -0.90 -5.83
C ILE A 96 15.77 -0.72 -4.92
N ALA A 97 15.52 0.49 -4.39
CA ALA A 97 14.29 0.77 -3.63
C ALA A 97 13.04 0.56 -4.46
N SER A 98 13.05 1.03 -5.71
CA SER A 98 11.92 0.88 -6.64
C SER A 98 11.65 -0.58 -6.97
N LEU A 99 12.72 -1.36 -7.20
CA LEU A 99 12.64 -2.80 -7.43
C LEU A 99 12.16 -3.57 -6.18
N ALA A 100 12.63 -3.18 -5.00
CA ALA A 100 12.20 -3.74 -3.73
C ALA A 100 10.69 -3.55 -3.52
N VAL A 101 10.21 -2.31 -3.70
CA VAL A 101 8.78 -2.00 -3.59
C VAL A 101 7.97 -2.70 -4.68
N PHE A 102 8.52 -2.86 -5.89
CA PHE A 102 7.89 -3.63 -6.96
C PHE A 102 7.63 -5.07 -6.53
N PHE A 103 8.65 -5.78 -6.04
CA PHE A 103 8.52 -7.17 -5.61
C PHE A 103 7.56 -7.32 -4.43
N VAL A 104 7.57 -6.39 -3.47
CA VAL A 104 6.62 -6.44 -2.35
C VAL A 104 5.19 -6.23 -2.83
N LEU A 105 4.93 -5.23 -3.68
CA LEU A 105 3.59 -4.95 -4.21
C LEU A 105 3.05 -6.08 -5.08
N TRP A 106 3.92 -6.86 -5.71
CA TRP A 106 3.53 -8.00 -6.54
C TRP A 106 2.77 -9.09 -5.76
N GLY A 107 3.15 -9.30 -4.48
CA GLY A 107 2.47 -10.22 -3.58
C GLY A 107 1.47 -9.57 -2.60
N LEU A 108 1.63 -8.28 -2.28
CA LEU A 108 0.90 -7.64 -1.18
C LEU A 108 -0.64 -7.67 -1.31
N TYR A 109 -1.16 -7.65 -2.53
CA TYR A 109 -2.61 -7.63 -2.72
C TYR A 109 -3.26 -9.01 -2.70
N PHE A 110 -2.49 -10.10 -2.68
CA PHE A 110 -3.05 -11.45 -2.69
C PHE A 110 -4.05 -11.68 -1.55
N PRO A 111 -3.74 -11.40 -0.26
CA PRO A 111 -4.73 -11.58 0.80
C PRO A 111 -5.92 -10.62 0.69
N TYR A 112 -5.74 -9.40 0.17
CA TYR A 112 -6.86 -8.47 -0.02
C TYR A 112 -7.90 -9.02 -1.00
N PHE A 113 -7.49 -9.68 -2.08
CA PHE A 113 -8.44 -10.18 -3.08
C PHE A 113 -8.95 -11.60 -2.77
N TYR A 114 -8.10 -12.46 -2.19
CA TYR A 114 -8.38 -13.89 -2.10
C TYR A 114 -8.73 -14.37 -0.69
N LEU A 115 -8.57 -13.56 0.37
CA LEU A 115 -8.90 -14.00 1.72
C LEU A 115 -10.40 -14.27 1.90
N GLN A 116 -11.27 -13.47 1.30
CA GLN A 116 -12.70 -13.73 1.33
C GLN A 116 -13.04 -15.09 0.68
N LEU A 117 -12.50 -15.35 -0.51
CA LEU A 117 -12.65 -16.62 -1.20
C LEU A 117 -12.06 -17.80 -0.39
N PHE A 118 -10.95 -17.57 0.32
CA PHE A 118 -10.33 -18.56 1.20
C PHE A 118 -11.28 -18.96 2.33
N VAL A 119 -11.91 -17.99 2.99
CA VAL A 119 -12.88 -18.25 4.07
C VAL A 119 -14.09 -19.02 3.54
N ASP A 120 -14.62 -18.61 2.38
CA ASP A 120 -15.79 -19.24 1.78
C ASP A 120 -15.50 -20.70 1.37
N LEU A 121 -14.37 -20.98 0.71
CA LEU A 121 -14.01 -22.33 0.26
C LEU A 121 -13.60 -23.27 1.40
N HIS A 122 -13.14 -22.74 2.54
CA HIS A 122 -12.86 -23.55 3.74
C HIS A 122 -14.10 -23.78 4.61
N GLY A 123 -15.30 -23.39 4.14
CA GLY A 123 -16.56 -23.63 4.86
C GLY A 123 -16.71 -22.83 6.16
N LEU A 124 -15.94 -21.74 6.31
CA LEU A 124 -16.07 -20.84 7.46
C LEU A 124 -17.27 -19.90 7.28
N SER A 125 -17.58 -19.10 8.31
CA SER A 125 -18.77 -18.24 8.31
C SER A 125 -18.79 -17.23 7.14
N ARG A 126 -19.85 -17.25 6.33
CA ARG A 126 -20.08 -16.27 5.24
C ARG A 126 -20.13 -14.82 5.73
N THR A 127 -20.68 -14.60 6.92
CA THR A 127 -20.68 -13.27 7.54
C THR A 127 -19.26 -12.80 7.81
N LEU A 128 -18.39 -13.70 8.28
CA LEU A 128 -16.99 -13.39 8.51
C LEU A 128 -16.25 -13.12 7.19
N ALA A 129 -16.51 -13.89 6.14
CA ALA A 129 -15.92 -13.69 4.81
C ALA A 129 -16.13 -12.23 4.34
N PHE A 130 -17.36 -11.73 4.46
CA PHE A 130 -17.71 -10.35 4.12
C PHE A 130 -16.97 -9.31 4.98
N TYR A 131 -16.82 -9.55 6.28
CA TYR A 131 -16.16 -8.61 7.19
C TYR A 131 -14.63 -8.70 7.18
N THR A 132 -14.00 -9.74 6.62
CA THR A 132 -12.53 -9.85 6.58
C THR A 132 -11.86 -8.62 5.96
N LEU A 133 -12.37 -8.17 4.82
CA LEU A 133 -11.90 -6.96 4.13
C LEU A 133 -12.08 -5.69 4.98
N ALA A 134 -13.21 -5.58 5.68
CA ALA A 134 -13.46 -4.45 6.56
C ALA A 134 -12.49 -4.45 7.76
N ILE A 135 -12.25 -5.61 8.36
CA ILE A 135 -11.30 -5.80 9.47
C ILE A 135 -9.87 -5.45 9.02
N MET A 136 -9.45 -5.93 7.84
CA MET A 136 -8.13 -5.62 7.27
C MET A 136 -7.95 -4.11 7.05
N ASN A 137 -8.95 -3.45 6.45
CA ASN A 137 -8.88 -2.01 6.23
C ASN A 137 -8.92 -1.22 7.54
N ALA A 138 -9.72 -1.64 8.53
CA ALA A 138 -9.75 -1.03 9.85
C ALA A 138 -8.38 -1.13 10.55
N ALA A 139 -7.76 -2.30 10.53
CA ALA A 139 -6.41 -2.49 11.08
C ALA A 139 -5.35 -1.69 10.29
N SER A 140 -5.52 -1.56 8.98
CA SER A 140 -4.68 -0.71 8.13
C SER A 140 -4.73 0.77 8.52
N VAL A 141 -5.79 1.26 9.17
CA VAL A 141 -5.81 2.66 9.67
C VAL A 141 -4.70 2.85 10.71
N PHE A 142 -4.58 1.93 11.67
CA PHE A 142 -3.53 1.95 12.68
C PHE A 142 -2.14 1.66 12.09
N GLY A 143 -2.07 0.75 11.12
CA GLY A 143 -0.85 0.48 10.35
C GLY A 143 -0.33 1.71 9.62
N ARG A 144 -1.21 2.62 9.19
CA ARG A 144 -0.82 3.85 8.47
C ARG A 144 -0.52 5.02 9.39
N THR A 145 -0.76 4.92 10.70
CA THR A 145 -0.50 6.02 11.65
C THR A 145 0.69 5.72 12.56
N ILE A 146 0.68 4.58 13.26
CA ILE A 146 1.67 4.26 14.29
C ILE A 146 3.08 4.11 13.69
N PRO A 147 3.31 3.29 12.64
CA PRO A 147 4.61 3.14 12.03
C PRO A 147 5.12 4.40 11.33
N ASN A 148 4.23 5.23 10.78
CA ASN A 148 4.64 6.51 10.20
C ASN A 148 5.10 7.51 11.26
N LEU A 149 4.44 7.54 12.42
CA LEU A 149 4.91 8.32 13.57
C LEU A 149 6.30 7.84 14.03
N LEU A 150 6.49 6.52 14.13
CA LEU A 150 7.78 5.94 14.49
C LEU A 150 8.86 6.22 13.44
N ALA A 151 8.51 6.20 12.15
CA ALA A 151 9.44 6.47 11.05
C ALA A 151 9.96 7.92 11.06
N ASP A 152 9.17 8.87 11.54
CA ASP A 152 9.62 10.26 11.72
C ASP A 152 10.63 10.40 12.88
N HIS A 153 10.71 9.44 13.82
CA HIS A 153 11.65 9.47 14.96
C HIS A 153 12.87 8.55 14.78
N PHE A 154 12.64 7.32 14.30
CA PHE A 154 13.66 6.27 14.21
C PHE A 154 14.31 6.14 12.82
N GLY A 155 13.84 6.88 11.83
CA GLY A 155 14.27 6.74 10.43
C GLY A 155 13.28 5.92 9.61
N LYS A 156 13.10 6.30 8.34
CA LYS A 156 12.05 5.75 7.49
C LYS A 156 12.41 4.35 7.01
N PHE A 157 13.66 4.12 6.61
CA PHE A 157 14.13 2.81 6.19
C PHE A 157 14.25 1.85 7.38
N ASN A 158 14.59 2.34 8.57
CA ASN A 158 14.67 1.51 9.78
C ASN A 158 13.32 0.91 10.19
N ILE A 159 12.23 1.65 10.00
CA ILE A 159 10.88 1.15 10.26
C ILE A 159 10.32 0.37 9.06
N PHE A 160 10.65 0.78 7.84
CA PHE A 160 10.12 0.16 6.64
C PHE A 160 10.58 -1.30 6.44
N VAL A 161 11.85 -1.60 6.70
CA VAL A 161 12.39 -2.96 6.52
C VAL A 161 11.71 -4.01 7.41
N PRO A 162 11.57 -3.82 8.75
CA PRO A 162 10.84 -4.74 9.60
C PRO A 162 9.39 -4.94 9.17
N ILE A 163 8.73 -3.90 8.65
CA ILE A 163 7.34 -3.98 8.19
C ILE A 163 7.22 -4.81 6.90
N CYS A 164 8.15 -4.64 5.96
CA CYS A 164 8.23 -5.50 4.78
C CYS A 164 8.40 -6.97 5.20
N PHE A 165 9.32 -7.24 6.13
CA PHE A 165 9.56 -8.59 6.65
C PHE A 165 8.31 -9.16 7.34
N MET A 166 7.68 -8.40 8.24
CA MET A 166 6.45 -8.78 8.92
C MET A 166 5.33 -9.12 7.92
N THR A 167 5.15 -8.28 6.89
CA THR A 167 4.14 -8.51 5.85
C THR A 167 4.42 -9.80 5.08
N GLY A 168 5.68 -10.08 4.74
CA GLY A 168 6.09 -11.29 4.04
C GLY A 168 5.89 -12.55 4.87
N VAL A 169 6.31 -12.53 6.14
CA VAL A 169 6.16 -13.67 7.07
C VAL A 169 4.69 -13.98 7.36
N LEU A 170 3.87 -12.95 7.54
CA LEU A 170 2.44 -13.13 7.82
C LEU A 170 1.72 -13.91 6.72
N ILE A 171 2.10 -13.78 5.45
CA ILE A 171 1.46 -14.55 4.35
C ILE A 171 1.58 -16.05 4.57
N TRP A 172 2.70 -16.52 5.11
CA TRP A 172 2.90 -17.94 5.42
C TRP A 172 1.96 -18.44 6.51
N ALA A 173 1.46 -17.55 7.37
CA ALA A 173 0.46 -17.92 8.37
C ALA A 173 -0.84 -18.43 7.72
N MET A 174 -1.14 -18.07 6.46
CA MET A 174 -2.31 -18.60 5.74
C MET A 174 -2.31 -20.13 5.62
N PHE A 175 -1.15 -20.79 5.65
CA PHE A 175 -1.08 -22.26 5.68
C PHE A 175 -1.67 -22.87 6.97
N GLY A 176 -1.63 -22.13 8.08
CA GLY A 176 -2.09 -22.62 9.39
C GLY A 176 -3.49 -22.16 9.79
N ILE A 177 -4.17 -21.36 8.95
CA ILE A 177 -5.50 -20.84 9.30
C ILE A 177 -6.56 -21.92 9.05
N ALA A 178 -7.03 -22.53 10.14
CA ALA A 178 -8.09 -23.54 10.10
C ALA A 178 -9.40 -23.10 10.77
N ASN A 179 -9.43 -21.92 11.42
CA ASN A 179 -10.57 -21.47 12.21
C ASN A 179 -10.88 -19.98 12.04
N THR A 180 -12.11 -19.61 12.41
CA THR A 180 -12.65 -18.24 12.43
C THR A 180 -11.73 -17.26 13.19
N ALA A 181 -11.23 -17.66 14.36
CA ALA A 181 -10.36 -16.81 15.18
C ALA A 181 -9.02 -16.52 14.47
N GLY A 182 -8.42 -17.53 13.83
CA GLY A 182 -7.19 -17.39 13.06
C GLY A 182 -7.34 -16.43 11.89
N VAL A 183 -8.47 -16.47 11.18
CA VAL A 183 -8.76 -15.51 10.11
C VAL A 183 -8.83 -14.07 10.64
N ILE A 184 -9.48 -13.85 11.78
CA ILE A 184 -9.61 -12.51 12.37
C ILE A 184 -8.24 -11.98 12.78
N VAL A 185 -7.46 -12.79 13.51
CA VAL A 185 -6.11 -12.41 13.95
C VAL A 185 -5.20 -12.12 12.74
N PHE A 186 -5.23 -12.99 11.73
CA PHE A 186 -4.50 -12.76 10.48
C PHE A 186 -4.93 -11.46 9.80
N SER A 187 -6.24 -11.21 9.67
CA SER A 187 -6.79 -10.00 9.03
C SER A 187 -6.31 -8.72 9.74
N ILE A 188 -6.26 -8.74 11.08
CA ILE A 188 -5.78 -7.60 11.87
C ILE A 188 -4.27 -7.40 11.67
N LEU A 189 -3.47 -8.44 11.87
CA LEU A 189 -2.01 -8.34 11.78
C LEU A 189 -1.55 -7.99 10.36
N TYR A 190 -2.14 -8.64 9.35
CA TYR A 190 -1.82 -8.40 7.96
C TYR A 190 -2.32 -7.03 7.50
N GLY A 191 -3.53 -6.63 7.90
CA GLY A 191 -4.06 -5.28 7.63
C GLY A 191 -3.15 -4.18 8.20
N PHE A 192 -2.67 -4.36 9.44
CA PHE A 192 -1.69 -3.45 10.05
C PHE A 192 -0.37 -3.40 9.26
N ALA A 193 0.26 -4.55 9.01
CA ALA A 193 1.57 -4.61 8.37
C ALA A 193 1.54 -4.12 6.91
N SER A 194 0.58 -4.59 6.11
CA SER A 194 0.39 -4.16 4.72
C SER A 194 0.00 -2.68 4.62
N GLY A 195 -0.86 -2.20 5.53
CA GLY A 195 -1.23 -0.79 5.62
C GLY A 195 -0.02 0.10 5.88
N ALA A 196 0.82 -0.32 6.83
CA ALA A 196 2.06 0.36 7.17
C ALA A 196 3.02 0.42 5.98
N PHE A 197 3.21 -0.70 5.29
CA PHE A 197 4.02 -0.75 4.07
C PHE A 197 3.54 0.28 3.03
N VAL A 198 2.26 0.22 2.63
CA VAL A 198 1.74 1.10 1.56
C VAL A 198 1.93 2.58 1.90
N SER A 199 1.81 2.94 3.18
CA SER A 199 1.98 4.32 3.62
C SER A 199 3.41 4.82 3.74
N LEU A 200 4.38 3.93 3.96
CA LEU A 200 5.79 4.27 4.08
C LEU A 200 6.51 4.35 2.72
N VAL A 201 5.95 3.77 1.65
CA VAL A 201 6.50 3.88 0.28
C VAL A 201 6.67 5.34 -0.18
N PRO A 202 5.64 6.20 -0.17
CA PRO A 202 5.80 7.59 -0.58
C PRO A 202 6.85 8.40 0.23
N PRO A 203 6.88 8.37 1.58
CA PRO A 203 7.90 9.12 2.34
C PRO A 203 9.32 8.54 2.19
N THR A 204 9.49 7.23 1.97
CA THR A 204 10.80 6.64 1.68
C THR A 204 11.31 7.09 0.30
N MET A 205 10.48 7.03 -0.74
CA MET A 205 10.81 7.56 -2.08
C MET A 205 11.13 9.05 -2.06
N ALA A 206 10.33 9.85 -1.32
CA ALA A 206 10.56 11.28 -1.15
C ALA A 206 11.87 11.60 -0.43
N THR A 207 12.45 10.66 0.31
CA THR A 207 13.71 10.84 1.04
C THR A 207 14.92 10.57 0.16
N LEU A 208 14.76 9.81 -0.92
CA LEU A 208 15.82 9.53 -1.90
C LEU A 208 15.99 10.68 -2.91
N ALA A 209 14.98 11.53 -3.07
CA ALA A 209 15.09 12.73 -3.89
C ALA A 209 16.17 13.69 -3.34
N PRO A 210 17.07 14.21 -4.19
CA PRO A 210 18.12 15.14 -3.77
C PRO A 210 17.54 16.47 -3.29
N ASP A 211 16.49 16.94 -3.96
CA ASP A 211 15.83 18.22 -3.66
C ASP A 211 14.33 18.06 -3.43
N ILE A 212 13.78 18.98 -2.63
CA ILE A 212 12.33 19.04 -2.34
C ILE A 212 11.52 19.28 -3.63
N THR A 213 12.08 20.02 -4.59
CA THR A 213 11.44 20.31 -5.88
C THR A 213 11.38 19.10 -6.81
N GLN A 214 12.13 18.03 -6.50
CA GLN A 214 12.20 16.80 -7.31
C GLN A 214 11.39 15.65 -6.70
N ILE A 215 10.89 15.79 -5.48
CA ILE A 215 10.12 14.75 -4.77
C ILE A 215 8.96 14.21 -5.61
N GLY A 216 8.17 15.09 -6.24
CA GLY A 216 7.03 14.68 -7.04
C GLY A 216 7.42 13.79 -8.22
N ILE A 217 8.57 14.05 -8.85
CA ILE A 217 9.07 13.26 -9.98
C ILE A 217 9.60 11.92 -9.50
N TYR A 218 10.38 11.88 -8.41
CA TYR A 218 10.84 10.63 -7.81
C TYR A 218 9.66 9.76 -7.36
N MET A 219 8.66 10.33 -6.70
CA MET A 219 7.44 9.59 -6.38
C MET A 219 6.74 9.09 -7.65
N GLY A 220 6.55 9.96 -8.65
CA GLY A 220 5.90 9.60 -9.91
C GLY A 220 6.60 8.46 -10.66
N VAL A 221 7.92 8.51 -10.82
CA VAL A 221 8.71 7.44 -11.45
C VAL A 221 8.62 6.14 -10.65
N GLY A 222 8.71 6.21 -9.31
CA GLY A 222 8.60 5.03 -8.45
C GLY A 222 7.22 4.36 -8.53
N PHE A 223 6.15 5.16 -8.53
CA PHE A 223 4.79 4.65 -8.72
C PHE A 223 4.54 4.13 -10.14
N PHE A 224 5.16 4.73 -11.16
CA PHE A 224 5.09 4.22 -12.53
C PHE A 224 5.72 2.83 -12.62
N LEU A 225 6.95 2.65 -12.11
CA LEU A 225 7.62 1.35 -12.11
C LEU A 225 6.83 0.29 -11.36
N THR A 226 6.29 0.63 -10.19
CA THR A 226 5.54 -0.33 -9.34
C THR A 226 4.12 -0.62 -9.84
N SER A 227 3.57 0.21 -10.75
CA SER A 227 2.24 -0.01 -11.33
C SER A 227 2.14 -1.34 -12.09
N PHE A 228 3.21 -1.76 -12.76
CA PHE A 228 3.26 -3.05 -13.47
C PHE A 228 3.16 -4.25 -12.52
N ALA A 229 3.74 -4.17 -11.31
CA ALA A 229 3.57 -5.20 -10.29
C ALA A 229 2.10 -5.26 -9.82
N ASN A 230 1.47 -4.12 -9.57
CA ASN A 230 0.05 -4.09 -9.18
C ASN A 230 -0.88 -4.62 -10.27
N LEU A 231 -0.57 -4.33 -11.54
CA LEU A 231 -1.37 -4.78 -12.68
C LEU A 231 -1.27 -6.30 -12.89
N THR A 232 -0.09 -6.88 -12.72
CA THR A 232 0.18 -8.29 -13.03
C THR A 232 0.07 -9.21 -11.84
N GLY A 233 0.23 -8.72 -10.60
CA GLY A 233 0.26 -9.55 -9.41
C GLY A 233 -1.02 -10.32 -9.18
N THR A 234 -2.17 -9.64 -9.19
CA THR A 234 -3.46 -10.29 -8.90
C THR A 234 -3.89 -11.29 -9.96
N PRO A 235 -3.76 -11.03 -11.29
CA PRO A 235 -4.04 -12.07 -12.29
C PRO A 235 -3.10 -13.27 -12.21
N ILE A 236 -1.81 -13.07 -11.89
CA ILE A 236 -0.86 -14.17 -11.71
C ILE A 236 -1.27 -15.03 -10.50
N SER A 237 -1.63 -14.42 -9.36
CA SER A 237 -2.14 -15.15 -8.21
C SER A 237 -3.42 -15.94 -8.54
N GLY A 238 -4.31 -15.37 -9.36
CA GLY A 238 -5.51 -16.07 -9.83
C GLY A 238 -5.20 -17.27 -10.72
N ALA A 239 -4.29 -17.09 -11.69
CA ALA A 239 -3.83 -18.18 -12.55
C ALA A 239 -3.13 -19.30 -11.76
N LEU A 240 -2.38 -18.94 -10.70
CA LEU A 240 -1.74 -19.90 -9.80
C LEU A 240 -2.75 -20.63 -8.91
N LEU A 241 -3.84 -19.98 -8.50
CA LEU A 241 -4.89 -20.61 -7.71
C LEU A 241 -5.56 -21.74 -8.49
N GLY A 242 -5.79 -21.54 -9.79
CA GLY A 242 -6.46 -22.48 -10.67
C GLY A 242 -7.99 -22.41 -10.56
N ASP A 243 -8.69 -23.44 -11.03
CA ASP A 243 -10.15 -23.49 -10.99
C ASP A 243 -10.68 -23.63 -9.56
N ASN A 244 -11.82 -22.98 -9.29
CA ASN A 244 -12.46 -22.93 -7.96
C ASN A 244 -12.79 -24.32 -7.36
N THR A 245 -12.84 -25.37 -8.18
CA THR A 245 -13.10 -26.75 -7.76
C THR A 245 -11.86 -27.48 -7.20
N HIS A 246 -10.66 -27.08 -7.60
CA HIS A 246 -9.38 -27.64 -7.12
C HIS A 246 -8.39 -26.53 -6.78
N ALA A 247 -8.84 -25.55 -6.00
CA ALA A 247 -8.04 -24.38 -5.65
C ALA A 247 -6.72 -24.79 -4.96
N THR A 248 -5.60 -24.59 -5.66
CA THR A 248 -4.26 -24.94 -5.16
C THR A 248 -3.64 -23.78 -4.39
N TRP A 249 -4.15 -23.54 -3.17
CA TRP A 249 -3.77 -22.41 -2.31
C TRP A 249 -2.27 -22.27 -2.05
N PHE A 250 -1.52 -23.37 -2.02
CA PHE A 250 -0.08 -23.33 -1.75
C PHE A 250 0.70 -22.53 -2.80
N LYS A 251 0.28 -22.56 -4.09
CA LYS A 251 1.00 -21.89 -5.19
C LYS A 251 1.00 -20.36 -5.04
N PRO A 252 -0.16 -19.69 -4.93
CA PRO A 252 -0.18 -18.24 -4.78
C PRO A 252 0.36 -17.79 -3.40
N ILE A 253 0.21 -18.59 -2.34
CA ILE A 253 0.81 -18.27 -1.04
C ILE A 253 2.34 -18.26 -1.13
N ILE A 254 2.95 -19.30 -1.72
CA ILE A 254 4.42 -19.35 -1.90
C ILE A 254 4.90 -18.22 -2.80
N PHE A 255 4.23 -17.99 -3.93
CA PHE A 255 4.55 -16.90 -4.84
C PHE A 255 4.52 -15.54 -4.13
N SER A 256 3.44 -15.25 -3.41
CA SER A 256 3.28 -14.01 -2.67
C SER A 256 4.28 -13.88 -1.51
N GLY A 257 4.52 -14.95 -0.75
CA GLY A 257 5.45 -14.93 0.37
C GLY A 257 6.90 -14.73 -0.09
N VAL A 258 7.33 -15.48 -1.10
CA VAL A 258 8.70 -15.41 -1.64
C VAL A 258 8.96 -14.04 -2.29
N THR A 259 8.04 -13.54 -3.12
CA THR A 259 8.21 -12.23 -3.79
C THR A 259 8.34 -11.09 -2.78
N ILE A 260 7.54 -11.09 -1.71
CA ILE A 260 7.67 -10.08 -0.65
C ILE A 260 9.00 -10.22 0.12
N LEU A 261 9.45 -11.44 0.41
CA LEU A 261 10.74 -11.65 1.09
C LEU A 261 11.92 -11.22 0.19
N VAL A 262 11.88 -11.51 -1.11
CA VAL A 262 12.87 -11.02 -2.09
C VAL A 262 12.87 -9.49 -2.12
N GLY A 263 11.70 -8.86 -2.16
CA GLY A 263 11.58 -7.40 -2.06
C GLY A 263 12.13 -6.85 -0.73
N THR A 264 11.93 -7.57 0.37
CA THR A 264 12.47 -7.22 1.69
C THR A 264 14.00 -7.25 1.70
N VAL A 265 14.62 -8.30 1.14
CA VAL A 265 16.08 -8.40 1.01
C VAL A 265 16.62 -7.27 0.15
N ALA A 266 15.99 -6.97 -0.98
CA ALA A 266 16.35 -5.82 -1.82
C ALA A 266 16.25 -4.50 -1.04
N MET A 267 15.24 -4.35 -0.17
CA MET A 267 15.08 -3.16 0.67
C MET A 267 16.16 -3.06 1.77
N VAL A 268 16.60 -4.19 2.34
CA VAL A 268 17.73 -4.24 3.27
C VAL A 268 19.03 -3.78 2.57
N ILE A 269 19.27 -4.25 1.34
CA ILE A 269 20.41 -3.82 0.53
C ILE A 269 20.34 -2.31 0.25
N CYS A 270 19.17 -1.81 -0.15
CA CYS A 270 18.95 -0.37 -0.33
C CYS A 270 19.27 0.41 0.95
N ARG A 271 18.73 -0.01 2.11
CA ARG A 271 19.03 0.60 3.41
C ARG A 271 20.53 0.66 3.65
N ALA A 272 21.25 -0.45 3.47
CA ALA A 272 22.70 -0.51 3.69
C ALA A 272 23.46 0.49 2.79
N MET A 273 23.04 0.63 1.53
CA MET A 273 23.63 1.60 0.60
C MET A 273 23.33 3.05 1.01
N VAL A 274 22.10 3.35 1.45
CA VAL A 274 21.74 4.70 1.88
C VAL A 274 22.44 5.08 3.19
N VAL A 275 22.56 4.14 4.14
CA VAL A 275 23.37 4.32 5.37
C VAL A 275 24.82 4.67 5.01
N LYS A 276 25.43 3.91 4.09
CA LYS A 276 26.79 4.19 3.62
C LYS A 276 26.90 5.55 2.93
N ARG A 277 25.91 5.94 2.11
CA ARG A 277 25.87 7.24 1.42
C ARG A 277 25.72 8.42 2.40
N ARG A 278 24.95 8.25 3.49
CA ARG A 278 24.64 9.32 4.45
C ARG A 278 25.53 9.35 5.69
N GLY A 279 26.33 8.30 5.92
CA GLY A 279 27.17 8.16 7.11
C GLY A 279 26.39 8.10 8.42
N THR A 280 25.08 7.85 8.39
CA THR A 280 24.20 7.84 9.58
C THR A 280 23.26 6.65 9.56
N GLN A 281 22.96 6.09 10.73
CA GLN A 281 21.98 5.02 10.88
C GLN A 281 20.53 5.54 10.89
N PHE A 282 20.32 6.86 11.02
CA PHE A 282 19.03 7.51 10.94
C PHE A 282 18.61 7.73 9.49
N VAL A 283 18.09 6.68 8.86
CA VAL A 283 17.69 6.65 7.45
C VAL A 283 16.26 6.23 7.31
#